data_AF-A0A923TCY8-F1
#
_entry.id   AF-A0A923TCY8-F1
#
_cell.length_a   1.000
_cell.length_b   1.000
_cell.length_c   1.000
_cell.angle_alpha   90.00
_cell.angle_beta   90.00
_cell.angle_gamma   90.00
#
_symmetry.space_group_name_H-M   'P 1'
#
loop_
_entity.id
_entity.type
_entity.pdbx_description
1 polymer ?
#
loop_
_entity_poly.entity_id
_entity_poly.type
_entity_poly.pdbx_seq_one_letter_code
_entity_poly.pdbx_strand_id
1 'polypeptide(L)'
;MASRSRPVSAPLTFDLPESLIAKMEAARVSHGLKTVSELVRHAVAQFDFERCDFATDPFRQISVRVGSAQRSLLKRIARQKRASVGEVLRQAIDALPVQAAGAGKKKAQR
;
A
#
# COMPACT_ATOMS: atom_id res chain seq x y z
N MET A 1 -25.98 -30.30 -19.94
CA MET A 1 -24.71 -29.80 -20.51
C MET A 1 -24.34 -28.53 -19.78
N ALA A 2 -23.42 -28.59 -18.82
CA ALA A 2 -22.99 -27.43 -18.04
C ALA A 2 -22.13 -26.50 -18.91
N SER A 3 -22.54 -25.25 -19.08
CA SER A 3 -21.69 -24.22 -19.66
C SER A 3 -20.55 -23.95 -18.69
N ARG A 4 -19.33 -24.36 -19.06
CA ARG A 4 -18.12 -23.89 -18.40
C ARG A 4 -18.00 -22.39 -18.63
N SER A 5 -18.53 -21.58 -17.73
CA SER A 5 -18.19 -20.17 -17.67
C SER A 5 -16.69 -20.09 -17.42
N ARG A 6 -15.94 -19.64 -18.44
CA ARG A 6 -14.54 -19.25 -18.24
C ARG A 6 -14.58 -18.17 -17.14
N PRO A 7 -13.89 -18.35 -15.99
CA PRO A 7 -13.81 -17.29 -15.01
C PRO A 7 -13.08 -16.12 -15.70
N VAL A 8 -13.83 -15.09 -16.05
CA VAL A 8 -13.27 -13.83 -16.52
C VAL A 8 -12.64 -13.22 -15.27
N SER A 9 -11.33 -13.42 -15.10
CA SER A 9 -10.62 -12.88 -13.94
C SER A 9 -10.78 -11.37 -13.94
N ALA A 10 -11.37 -10.81 -12.89
CA ALA A 10 -11.46 -9.37 -12.72
C ALA A 10 -10.04 -8.76 -12.76
N PRO A 11 -9.87 -7.58 -13.39
CA PRO A 11 -8.56 -6.93 -13.45
C PRO A 11 -8.07 -6.60 -12.04
N LEU A 12 -6.84 -7.02 -11.74
CA LEU A 12 -6.15 -6.65 -10.51
C LEU A 12 -5.27 -5.42 -10.80
N THR A 13 -5.60 -4.30 -10.16
CA THR A 13 -4.85 -3.04 -10.27
C THR A 13 -4.04 -2.81 -9.00
N PHE A 14 -2.74 -2.56 -9.16
CA PHE A 14 -1.82 -2.26 -8.07
C PHE A 14 -0.70 -1.36 -8.58
N ASP A 15 -0.10 -0.59 -7.68
CA ASP A 15 1.02 0.30 -7.99
C ASP A 15 2.35 -0.44 -7.81
N LEU A 16 3.32 -0.15 -8.68
CA LEU A 16 4.66 -0.74 -8.66
C LEU A 16 5.72 0.37 -8.61
N PRO A 17 6.79 0.21 -7.82
CA PRO A 17 7.95 1.09 -7.91
C PRO A 17 8.53 1.09 -9.32
N GLU A 18 8.94 2.26 -9.84
CA GLU A 18 9.54 2.36 -11.18
C GLU A 18 10.80 1.50 -11.32
N SER A 19 11.58 1.37 -10.23
CA SER A 19 12.74 0.48 -10.17
C SER A 19 12.40 -1.00 -10.39
N LEU A 20 11.17 -1.42 -10.08
CA LEU A 20 10.71 -2.79 -10.27
C LEU A 20 10.19 -3.04 -11.69
N ILE A 21 9.77 -2.00 -12.41
CA ILE A 21 9.29 -2.11 -13.81
C ILE A 21 10.39 -2.67 -14.71
N ALA A 22 11.61 -2.13 -14.62
CA ALA A 22 12.75 -2.62 -15.40
C ALA A 22 13.08 -4.09 -15.09
N LYS A 23 13.05 -4.47 -13.81
CA LYS A 23 13.26 -5.86 -13.38
C LYS A 23 12.17 -6.79 -13.91
N MET A 24 10.92 -6.34 -13.97
CA MET A 24 9.81 -7.10 -14.53
C MET A 24 9.99 -7.35 -16.02
N GLU A 25 10.39 -6.35 -16.81
CA GLU A 25 10.66 -6.57 -18.23
C GLU A 25 11.79 -7.56 -18.47
N ALA A 26 12.90 -7.43 -17.74
CA ALA A 26 14.01 -8.37 -17.81
C ALA A 26 13.58 -9.81 -17.47
N ALA A 27 12.82 -9.98 -16.38
CA ALA A 27 12.28 -11.29 -15.99
C ALA A 27 11.29 -11.85 -17.01
N ARG A 28 10.45 -11.01 -17.63
CA ARG A 28 9.52 -11.45 -18.68
C ARG A 28 10.28 -12.05 -19.86
N VAL A 29 11.33 -11.38 -20.31
CA VAL A 29 12.17 -11.83 -21.43
C VAL A 29 12.95 -13.10 -21.06
N SER A 30 13.56 -13.16 -19.88
CA SER A 30 14.36 -14.32 -19.47
C SER A 30 13.52 -15.60 -19.32
N HIS A 31 12.26 -15.46 -18.92
CA HIS A 31 11.30 -16.58 -18.82
C HIS A 31 10.54 -16.86 -20.13
N GLY A 32 10.84 -16.14 -21.23
CA GLY A 32 10.19 -16.33 -22.53
C GLY A 32 8.69 -16.00 -22.54
N LEU A 33 8.24 -15.16 -21.62
CA LEU A 33 6.83 -14.84 -21.42
C LEU A 33 6.39 -13.68 -22.34
N LYS A 34 5.17 -13.77 -22.86
CA LYS A 34 4.67 -12.82 -23.86
C LYS A 34 4.10 -11.56 -23.23
N THR A 35 3.50 -11.67 -22.04
CA THR A 35 2.79 -10.55 -21.40
C THR A 35 3.20 -10.35 -19.94
N VAL A 36 3.00 -9.14 -19.44
CA VAL A 36 3.18 -8.83 -18.00
C VAL A 36 2.24 -9.69 -17.14
N SER A 37 1.00 -9.91 -17.59
CA SER A 37 0.04 -10.75 -16.87
C SER A 37 0.51 -12.20 -16.75
N GLU A 38 1.21 -12.74 -17.76
CA GLU A 38 1.85 -14.06 -17.67
C GLU A 38 2.99 -14.07 -16.66
N LEU A 39 3.84 -13.03 -16.65
CA LEU A 39 4.90 -12.90 -15.66
C LEU A 39 4.35 -12.85 -14.23
N VAL A 40 3.30 -12.04 -13.98
CA VAL A 40 2.69 -11.94 -12.65
C VAL A 40 2.11 -13.29 -12.21
N ARG A 41 1.41 -14.00 -13.10
CA ARG A 41 0.91 -15.35 -12.79
C ARG A 41 2.05 -16.34 -12.52
N HIS A 42 3.12 -16.28 -13.31
CA HIS A 42 4.30 -17.12 -13.12
C HIS A 42 4.97 -16.84 -11.77
N ALA A 43 5.17 -15.57 -11.43
CA ALA A 43 5.75 -15.15 -10.15
C ALA A 43 4.92 -15.65 -8.96
N VAL A 44 3.59 -15.46 -8.97
CA VAL A 44 2.71 -15.94 -7.91
C VAL A 44 2.72 -17.47 -7.79
N ALA A 45 2.81 -18.19 -8.91
CA ALA A 45 2.84 -19.66 -8.89
C ALA A 45 4.17 -20.24 -8.36
N GLN A 46 5.27 -19.50 -8.47
CA GLN A 46 6.61 -19.94 -8.05
C GLN A 46 7.00 -19.42 -6.66
N PHE A 47 6.34 -18.37 -6.17
CA PHE A 47 6.68 -17.75 -4.90
C PHE A 47 6.15 -18.55 -3.72
N ASP A 48 7.04 -18.93 -2.80
CA ASP A 48 6.66 -19.58 -1.55
C ASP A 48 6.20 -18.53 -0.53
N PHE A 49 4.88 -18.36 -0.42
CA PHE A 49 4.27 -17.42 0.52
C PHE A 49 4.32 -17.90 1.98
N GLU A 50 4.56 -19.19 2.23
CA GLU A 50 4.62 -19.73 3.60
C GLU A 50 6.00 -19.50 4.23
N ARG A 51 7.06 -19.46 3.41
CA ARG A 51 8.43 -19.21 3.85
C ARG A 51 8.86 -17.75 3.73
N CYS A 52 8.01 -16.89 3.20
CA CYS A 52 8.34 -15.48 3.06
C CYS A 52 7.99 -14.71 4.33
N ASP A 53 9.02 -14.26 5.04
CA ASP A 53 8.85 -13.23 6.06
C ASP A 53 8.64 -11.87 5.38
N PHE A 54 7.42 -11.38 5.43
CA PHE A 54 7.14 -10.00 5.07
C PHE A 54 7.73 -9.09 6.17
N ALA A 55 8.97 -8.65 5.96
CA ALA A 55 9.70 -7.73 6.85
C ALA A 55 9.13 -6.29 6.79
N THR A 56 7.82 -6.14 6.91
CA THR A 56 7.13 -4.85 6.95
C THR A 56 6.71 -4.60 8.39
N ASP A 57 6.97 -3.40 8.91
CA ASP A 57 6.48 -2.99 10.23
C ASP A 57 4.96 -3.24 10.29
N PRO A 58 4.44 -4.05 11.22
CA PRO A 58 3.05 -4.46 11.22
C PRO A 58 2.11 -3.24 11.24
N PHE A 59 1.36 -3.06 10.15
CA PHE A 59 0.37 -2.00 10.06
C PHE A 59 -0.82 -2.31 10.97
N ARG A 60 -1.12 -1.41 11.92
CA ARG A 60 -2.39 -1.41 12.64
C ARG A 60 -3.36 -0.45 11.95
N GLN A 61 -4.48 -0.98 11.46
CA GLN A 61 -5.56 -0.15 10.94
C GLN A 61 -6.28 0.55 12.10
N ILE A 62 -6.37 1.88 12.03
CA ILE A 62 -7.12 2.71 12.99
C ILE A 62 -8.19 3.52 12.26
N SER A 63 -9.29 3.81 12.96
CA SER A 63 -10.36 4.67 12.46
C SER A 63 -10.35 5.99 13.21
N VAL A 64 -10.16 7.10 12.50
CA VAL A 64 -10.14 8.45 13.06
C VAL A 64 -11.16 9.35 12.38
N ARG A 65 -11.67 10.34 13.13
CA ARG A 65 -12.52 11.40 12.58
C ARG A 65 -11.63 12.58 12.18
N VAL A 66 -11.80 13.05 10.95
CA VAL A 66 -11.17 14.26 10.42
C VAL A 66 -12.24 15.17 9.84
N GLY A 67 -12.03 16.48 9.91
CA GLY A 67 -12.96 17.46 9.36
C GLY A 67 -13.11 17.31 7.84
N SER A 68 -14.22 17.79 7.29
CA SER A 68 -14.50 17.73 5.84
C SER A 68 -13.42 18.45 5.02
N ALA A 69 -12.97 19.63 5.47
CA ALA A 69 -11.89 20.40 4.83
C ALA A 69 -10.56 19.62 4.80
N GLN A 70 -10.19 18.99 5.92
CA GLN A 70 -8.97 18.17 6.03
C GLN A 70 -9.05 16.94 5.11
N ARG A 71 -10.21 16.28 5.05
CA ARG A 71 -10.42 15.14 4.14
C ARG A 71 -10.25 15.54 2.67
N SER A 72 -10.80 16.68 2.27
CA SER A 72 -10.64 17.21 0.90
C SER A 72 -9.18 17.56 0.59
N LEU A 73 -8.46 18.16 1.55
CA LEU A 73 -7.04 18.45 1.43
C LEU A 73 -6.23 17.17 1.22
N LEU A 74 -6.42 16.16 2.07
CA LEU A 74 -5.71 14.87 1.97
C LEU A 74 -5.92 14.21 0.61
N LYS A 75 -7.16 14.16 0.12
CA LYS A 75 -7.48 13.61 -1.22
C LYS A 75 -6.78 14.38 -2.34
N ARG A 76 -6.76 15.71 -2.25
CA ARG A 76 -6.11 16.58 -3.24
C ARG A 76 -4.60 16.31 -3.29
N ILE A 77 -3.94 16.27 -2.13
CA ILE A 77 -2.50 16.02 -2.03
C ILE A 77 -2.16 14.60 -2.50
N ALA A 78 -2.92 13.59 -2.06
CA ALA A 78 -2.77 12.20 -2.51
C ALA A 78 -2.78 12.10 -4.03
N ARG A 79 -3.75 12.75 -4.69
CA ARG A 79 -3.82 12.79 -6.16
C ARG A 79 -2.64 13.52 -6.80
N GLN A 80 -2.24 14.67 -6.26
CA GLN A 80 -1.10 15.45 -6.78
C GLN A 80 0.22 14.69 -6.67
N LYS A 81 0.40 13.91 -5.60
CA LYS A 81 1.63 13.17 -5.30
C LYS A 81 1.62 11.73 -5.78
N ARG A 82 0.55 11.27 -6.44
CA ARG A 82 0.33 9.87 -6.83
C ARG A 82 0.52 8.89 -5.67
N ALA A 83 0.11 9.31 -4.48
CA ALA A 83 0.25 8.54 -3.24
C ALA A 83 -1.14 8.19 -2.69
N SER A 84 -1.22 7.18 -1.84
CA SER A 84 -2.46 6.90 -1.12
C SER A 84 -2.73 7.96 -0.04
N VAL A 85 -4.00 8.16 0.33
CA VAL A 85 -4.35 9.03 1.48
C VAL A 85 -3.65 8.57 2.76
N GLY A 86 -3.51 7.25 2.95
CA GLY A 86 -2.82 6.67 4.10
C GLY A 86 -1.31 6.96 4.11
N GLU A 87 -0.67 7.02 2.95
CA GLU A 87 0.74 7.41 2.83
C GLU A 87 0.96 8.88 3.16
N VAL A 88 0.11 9.77 2.63
CA VAL A 88 0.14 11.20 2.98
C VAL A 88 -0.06 11.40 4.48
N LEU A 89 -1.01 10.67 5.10
CA LEU A 89 -1.23 10.72 6.54
C LEU A 89 -0.03 10.21 7.35
N ARG A 90 0.58 9.10 6.94
CA ARG A 90 1.78 8.57 7.60
C ARG A 90 2.91 9.59 7.58
N GLN A 91 3.18 10.21 6.43
CA GLN A 91 4.21 11.25 6.33
C GLN A 91 3.90 12.48 7.20
N ALA A 92 2.63 12.89 7.27
CA ALA A 92 2.21 14.00 8.10
C ALA A 92 2.35 13.71 9.60
N ILE A 93 2.09 12.47 10.02
CA ILE A 93 2.25 12.01 11.41
C ILE A 93 3.74 11.88 11.75
N ASP A 94 4.54 11.30 10.86
CA ASP A 94 5.98 11.13 11.03
C ASP A 94 6.73 12.47 11.15
N ALA A 95 6.25 13.51 10.47
CA ALA A 95 6.80 14.86 10.57
C ALA A 95 6.43 15.60 11.87
N LEU A 96 5.58 15.03 12.75
CA LEU A 96 5.25 15.67 14.02
C LEU A 96 6.45 15.58 14.98
N PRO A 97 6.90 16.70 15.58
CA PRO A 97 7.90 16.63 16.63
C PRO A 97 7.31 15.92 17.85
N VAL A 98 7.96 14.84 18.29
CA VAL A 98 7.61 14.19 19.57
C VAL A 98 8.07 15.11 20.69
N GLN A 99 7.15 15.92 21.21
CA GLN A 99 7.39 16.63 22.46
C GLN A 99 7.35 15.59 23.58
N ALA A 100 8.44 15.44 24.33
CA ALA A 100 8.42 14.68 25.57
C ALA A 100 7.33 15.29 26.46
N ALA A 101 6.29 14.51 26.77
CA ALA A 101 5.24 14.96 27.67
C ALA A 101 5.88 15.23 29.04
N GLY A 102 6.12 16.51 29.33
CA GLY A 102 6.61 16.96 30.62
C GLY A 102 5.63 16.57 31.71
N ALA A 103 6.17 15.97 32.77
CA ALA A 103 5.49 15.80 34.04
C ALA A 103 4.87 17.13 34.53
N GLY A 104 3.60 17.10 34.94
CA GLY A 104 2.89 18.21 35.62
C GLY A 104 1.61 18.62 34.88
N LYS A 105 0.41 18.59 35.45
CA LYS A 105 0.02 18.84 36.85
C LYS A 105 -1.08 17.88 37.30
N LYS A 106 -0.81 17.14 38.38
CA LYS A 106 -1.87 16.70 39.30
C LYS A 106 -2.37 17.93 40.08
N LYS A 107 -3.69 17.99 40.25
CA LYS A 107 -4.47 18.81 41.22
C LYS A 107 -4.53 20.33 41.00
N ALA A 108 -5.76 20.80 40.79
CA ALA A 108 -6.47 21.62 41.78
C ALA A 108 -7.98 21.57 41.48
N GLN A 109 -8.66 20.67 42.17
CA GLN A 109 -10.10 20.69 42.36
C GLN A 109 -10.32 21.35 43.72
N ARG A 110 -10.78 22.59 43.74
CA ARG A 110 -11.42 23.27 44.88
C ARG A 110 -12.33 24.36 44.33
#